data_AF-A0A060XBS0-F1
#
_entry.id   AF-A0A060XBS0-F1
#
_cell.length_a   1.000
_cell.length_b   1.000
_cell.length_c   1.000
_cell.angle_alpha   90.00
_cell.angle_beta   90.00
_cell.angle_gamma   90.00
#
_symmetry.space_group_name_H-M   'P 1'
#
loop_
_entity.id
_entity.type
_entity.pdbx_description
1 polymer ?
#
loop_
_entity_poly.entity_id
_entity_poly.type
_entity_poly.pdbx_seq_one_letter_code
_entity_poly.pdbx_strand_id
1 'polypeptide(L)'
;MLFRPVDSRLEHVDFESLLQCLSVGRPLQVFASLLLERRVIFIADKLSVLSRCGHAALALLYPFTWQHTFVPVLPASMLDISCSPTPFLMGALAPCLSKLLELPIEEV
;
A
#
# COMPACT_ATOMS: atom_id res chain seq x y z
N MET A 1 -20.86 -13.06 22.28
CA MET A 1 -20.75 -12.83 20.82
C MET A 1 -19.92 -11.59 20.61
N LEU A 2 -18.77 -11.71 19.94
CA LEU A 2 -18.05 -10.55 19.43
C LEU A 2 -18.86 -10.00 18.25
N PHE A 3 -19.76 -9.05 18.53
CA PHE A 3 -20.38 -8.28 17.47
C PHE A 3 -19.30 -7.40 16.86
N ARG A 4 -18.95 -7.67 15.59
CA ARG A 4 -18.16 -6.73 14.79
C ARG A 4 -19.01 -5.47 14.61
N PRO A 5 -18.60 -4.31 15.13
CA PRO A 5 -19.30 -3.05 14.84
C PRO A 5 -19.38 -2.87 13.32
N VAL A 6 -20.47 -2.29 12.83
CA VAL A 6 -20.57 -1.86 11.43
C VAL A 6 -19.55 -0.74 11.25
N ASP A 7 -18.34 -1.12 10.84
CA ASP A 7 -17.25 -0.19 10.57
C ASP A 7 -17.36 0.23 9.11
N SER A 8 -17.97 1.40 8.89
CA SER A 8 -18.22 2.00 7.57
C SER A 8 -16.94 2.20 6.74
N ARG A 9 -15.77 2.12 7.39
CA ARG A 9 -14.45 2.12 6.76
C ARG A 9 -14.21 0.96 5.80
N LEU A 10 -14.92 -0.16 5.96
CA LEU A 10 -14.75 -1.38 5.15
C LEU A 10 -15.80 -1.51 4.03
N GLU A 11 -16.84 -0.67 4.00
CA GLU A 11 -17.99 -0.83 3.09
C GLU A 11 -17.65 -0.68 1.61
N HIS A 12 -16.62 0.10 1.29
CA HIS A 12 -16.23 0.42 -0.09
C HIS A 12 -14.89 -0.21 -0.51
N VAL A 13 -14.37 -1.16 0.29
CA VAL A 13 -13.05 -1.74 0.05
C VAL A 13 -13.13 -2.97 -0.84
N ASP A 14 -12.47 -2.89 -1.99
CA ASP A 14 -12.34 -3.99 -2.95
C ASP A 14 -11.10 -4.84 -2.65
N PHE A 15 -11.26 -5.88 -1.82
CA PHE A 15 -10.21 -6.86 -1.54
C PHE A 15 -9.89 -7.77 -2.73
N GLU A 16 -10.83 -7.94 -3.66
CA GLU A 16 -10.66 -8.79 -4.83
C GLU A 16 -9.53 -8.25 -5.71
N SER A 17 -9.49 -6.93 -5.92
CA SER A 17 -8.38 -6.27 -6.64
C SER A 17 -7.01 -6.64 -6.07
N LEU A 18 -6.84 -6.64 -4.74
CA LEU A 18 -5.57 -6.98 -4.10
C LEU A 18 -5.21 -8.47 -4.29
N LEU A 19 -6.18 -9.36 -4.07
CA LEU A 19 -5.99 -10.81 -4.15
C LEU A 19 -5.85 -11.34 -5.57
N GLN A 20 -6.42 -10.66 -6.57
CA GLN A 20 -6.25 -11.00 -7.98
C GLN A 20 -4.92 -10.49 -8.53
N CYS A 21 -4.49 -9.31 -8.10
CA CYS A 21 -3.23 -8.71 -8.58
C CYS A 21 -1.99 -9.34 -7.94
N LEU A 22 -2.12 -9.93 -6.75
CA LEU A 22 -1.02 -10.52 -5.99
C LEU A 22 -1.24 -12.03 -5.79
N SER A 23 -0.22 -12.85 -6.07
CA SER A 23 -0.25 -14.28 -5.75
C SER A 23 -0.43 -14.51 -4.25
N VAL A 24 -1.06 -15.61 -3.82
CA VAL A 24 -1.52 -15.88 -2.44
C VAL A 24 -0.48 -15.54 -1.33
N GLY A 25 0.81 -15.71 -1.58
CA GLY A 25 1.86 -15.38 -0.60
C GLY A 25 2.16 -13.88 -0.44
N ARG A 26 1.95 -13.07 -1.47
CA ARG A 26 2.30 -11.64 -1.47
C ARG A 26 1.38 -10.77 -0.61
N PRO A 27 0.04 -10.94 -0.59
CA PRO A 27 -0.82 -10.22 0.35
C PRO A 27 -0.41 -10.45 1.80
N LEU A 28 0.01 -11.68 2.15
CA LEU A 28 0.48 -11.98 3.50
C LEU A 28 1.79 -11.26 3.84
N GLN A 29 2.72 -11.19 2.89
CA GLN A 29 3.96 -10.41 3.05
C GLN A 29 3.66 -8.92 3.23
N VAL A 30 2.79 -8.36 2.39
CA VAL A 30 2.34 -6.97 2.49
C VAL A 30 1.70 -6.71 3.86
N PHE A 31 0.80 -7.60 4.29
CA PHE A 31 0.15 -7.48 5.60
C PHE A 31 1.17 -7.52 6.74
N ALA A 32 2.13 -8.44 6.71
CA ALA A 32 3.21 -8.50 7.69
C ALA A 32 4.10 -7.24 7.67
N SER A 33 4.47 -6.74 6.48
CA SER A 33 5.23 -5.50 6.32
C SER A 33 4.49 -4.30 6.90
N LEU A 34 3.17 -4.20 6.69
CA LEU A 34 2.36 -3.14 7.27
C LEU A 34 2.21 -3.29 8.79
N LEU A 35 2.08 -4.50 9.33
CA LEU A 35 2.09 -4.68 10.79
C LEU A 35 3.44 -4.32 11.44
N LEU A 36 4.54 -4.49 10.70
CA LEU A 36 5.88 -4.12 11.13
C LEU A 36 6.24 -2.66 10.81
N GLU A 37 5.27 -1.87 10.36
CA GLU A 37 5.46 -0.46 9.99
C GLU A 37 6.63 -0.27 9.00
N ARG A 38 6.71 -1.13 7.98
CA ARG A 38 7.73 -1.04 6.92
C ARG A 38 7.30 -0.09 5.80
N ARG A 39 8.28 0.36 5.01
CA ARG A 39 8.06 1.12 3.78
C ARG A 39 7.60 0.17 2.66
N VAL A 40 6.41 0.40 2.11
CA VAL A 40 5.81 -0.44 1.06
C VAL A 40 5.41 0.43 -0.13
N ILE A 41 5.81 0.01 -1.34
CA ILE A 41 5.46 0.69 -2.59
C ILE A 41 4.80 -0.32 -3.53
N PHE A 42 3.55 -0.05 -3.93
CA PHE A 42 2.86 -0.79 -4.97
C PHE A 42 3.19 -0.22 -6.35
N ILE A 43 3.42 -1.11 -7.31
CA ILE A 43 3.69 -0.76 -8.70
C ILE A 43 2.64 -1.41 -9.60
N ALA A 44 2.00 -0.63 -10.47
CA ALA A 44 1.04 -1.14 -11.45
C ALA A 44 0.89 -0.20 -12.64
N ASP A 45 0.30 -0.68 -13.73
CA ASP A 45 0.06 0.12 -14.94
C ASP A 45 -1.17 1.02 -14.85
N LYS A 46 -2.05 0.76 -13.88
CA LYS A 46 -3.35 1.43 -13.73
C LYS A 46 -3.48 2.07 -12.36
N LEU A 47 -3.81 3.36 -12.34
CA LEU A 47 -4.07 4.13 -11.10
C LEU A 47 -5.19 3.54 -10.25
N SER A 48 -6.25 3.04 -10.89
CA SER A 48 -7.37 2.40 -10.20
C SER A 48 -6.94 1.17 -9.41
N VAL A 49 -6.02 0.38 -9.95
CA VAL A 49 -5.48 -0.82 -9.28
C VAL A 49 -4.65 -0.41 -8.06
N LEU A 50 -3.76 0.58 -8.21
CA LEU A 50 -2.94 1.09 -7.10
C LEU A 50 -3.79 1.58 -5.93
N SER A 51 -4.81 2.39 -6.22
CA SER A 51 -5.71 2.91 -5.20
C SER A 51 -6.49 1.79 -4.50
N ARG A 52 -7.12 0.88 -5.26
CA ARG A 52 -7.90 -0.24 -4.69
C ARG A 52 -7.03 -1.17 -3.85
N CYS A 53 -5.87 -1.59 -4.36
CA CYS A 53 -4.92 -2.43 -3.63
C CYS A 53 -4.40 -1.72 -2.36
N GLY A 54 -4.08 -0.43 -2.45
CA GLY A 54 -3.70 0.39 -1.29
C GLY A 54 -4.75 0.37 -0.19
N HIS A 55 -6.00 0.72 -0.52
CA HIS A 55 -7.09 0.73 0.45
C HIS A 55 -7.41 -0.67 1.00
N ALA A 56 -7.38 -1.71 0.15
CA ALA A 56 -7.54 -3.09 0.58
C ALA A 56 -6.45 -3.54 1.56
N ALA A 57 -5.19 -3.20 1.29
CA ALA A 57 -4.08 -3.52 2.16
C ALA A 57 -4.20 -2.83 3.54
N LEU A 58 -4.65 -1.57 3.57
CA LEU A 58 -4.94 -0.88 4.83
C LEU A 58 -6.13 -1.48 5.59
N ALA A 59 -7.16 -1.89 4.86
CA ALA A 59 -8.34 -2.52 5.45
C ALA A 59 -8.03 -3.89 6.08
N LEU A 60 -7.04 -4.61 5.55
CA LEU A 60 -6.55 -5.86 6.16
C LEU A 60 -5.99 -5.64 7.57
N LEU A 61 -5.52 -4.43 7.90
CA LEU A 61 -4.98 -4.12 9.23
C LEU A 61 -6.03 -4.11 10.33
N TYR A 62 -7.32 -4.16 10.02
CA TYR A 62 -8.39 -4.16 11.02
C TYR A 62 -8.11 -5.20 12.15
N PRO A 63 -8.25 -4.81 13.43
CA PRO A 63 -8.80 -3.55 13.94
C PRO A 63 -7.79 -2.39 14.01
N PHE A 64 -6.54 -2.60 13.64
CA PHE A 64 -5.52 -1.57 13.61
C PHE A 64 -5.75 -0.57 12.48
N THR A 65 -5.17 0.61 12.66
CA THR A 65 -5.23 1.70 11.68
C THR A 65 -3.82 2.12 11.36
N TRP A 66 -3.51 2.24 10.07
CA TRP A 66 -2.22 2.75 9.63
C TRP A 66 -2.10 4.22 10.03
N GLN A 67 -1.04 4.55 10.77
CA GLN A 67 -0.81 5.90 11.29
C GLN A 67 0.13 6.74 10.44
N HIS A 68 0.79 6.12 9.46
CA HIS A 68 1.84 6.76 8.68
C HIS A 68 1.32 7.23 7.32
N THR A 69 2.21 7.81 6.53
CA THR A 69 1.90 8.35 5.20
C THR A 69 1.31 7.26 4.30
N PHE A 70 0.13 7.54 3.74
CA PHE A 70 -0.48 6.74 2.70
C PHE A 70 -0.73 7.59 1.45
N VAL A 71 -0.09 7.24 0.34
CA VAL A 71 -0.25 7.94 -0.95
C VAL A 71 -0.58 6.89 -2.03
N PRO A 72 -1.86 6.64 -2.32
CA PRO A 72 -2.26 5.57 -3.24
C PRO A 72 -1.69 5.71 -4.65
N VAL A 73 -1.41 6.94 -5.08
CA VAL A 73 -0.82 7.26 -6.38
C VAL A 73 0.16 8.42 -6.21
N LEU A 74 1.43 8.16 -6.45
CA LEU A 74 2.51 9.12 -6.39
C LEU A 74 2.84 9.62 -7.81
N PRO A 75 2.75 10.94 -8.09
CA PRO A 75 3.18 11.52 -9.35
C PRO A 75 4.69 11.37 -9.57
N ALA A 76 5.13 11.29 -10.83
CA ALA A 76 6.54 11.16 -11.19
C ALA A 76 7.44 12.33 -10.71
N SER A 77 6.83 13.50 -10.50
CA SER A 77 7.49 14.69 -9.96
C SER A 77 7.69 14.66 -8.44
N MET A 78 7.06 13.71 -7.74
CA MET A 78 7.08 13.59 -6.28
C MET A 78 7.68 12.26 -5.82
N LEU A 79 8.41 11.55 -6.70
CA LEU A 79 9.03 10.27 -6.36
C LEU A 79 10.03 10.39 -5.21
N ASP A 80 10.66 11.55 -5.03
CA ASP A 80 11.64 11.81 -3.97
C ASP A 80 11.07 11.61 -2.55
N ILE A 81 9.73 11.62 -2.39
CA ILE A 81 9.06 11.32 -1.13
C ILE A 81 9.32 9.86 -0.69
N SER A 82 9.61 8.95 -1.63
CA SER A 82 9.98 7.56 -1.30
C SER A 82 11.30 7.44 -0.54
N CYS A 83 12.13 8.49 -0.53
CA CYS A 83 13.37 8.56 0.25
C CYS A 83 13.12 8.93 1.73
N SER A 84 11.86 9.13 2.15
CA SER A 84 11.54 9.42 3.55
C SER A 84 12.00 8.28 4.47
N PRO A 85 12.64 8.60 5.62
CA PRO A 85 13.04 7.58 6.58
C PRO A 85 11.84 6.96 7.32
N THR A 86 10.69 7.63 7.33
CA THR A 86 9.49 7.16 8.04
C THR A 86 8.78 6.03 7.27
N PRO A 87 8.02 5.17 7.97
CA PRO A 87 7.16 4.20 7.31
C PRO A 87 6.17 4.89 6.36
N PHE A 88 5.82 4.20 5.28
CA PHE A 88 4.80 4.67 4.36
C PHE A 88 4.22 3.51 3.54
N LEU A 89 3.03 3.75 3.01
CA LEU A 89 2.43 2.94 1.96
C LEU A 89 2.16 3.84 0.76
N MET A 90 2.81 3.59 -0.38
CA MET A 90 2.64 4.38 -1.59
C MET A 90 2.32 3.53 -2.80
N GLY A 91 1.75 4.13 -3.85
CA GLY A 91 1.61 3.50 -5.16
C GLY A 91 2.28 4.33 -6.25
N ALA A 92 3.03 3.72 -7.17
CA ALA A 92 3.61 4.39 -8.32
C ALA A 92 3.30 3.64 -9.62
N LEU A 93 3.18 4.38 -10.71
CA LEU A 93 2.95 3.78 -12.03
C LEU A 93 4.20 3.04 -12.52
N ALA A 94 4.03 1.92 -13.21
CA ALA A 94 5.14 1.11 -13.72
C ALA A 94 6.21 1.89 -14.53
N PRO A 95 5.87 2.89 -15.38
CA PRO A 95 6.87 3.72 -16.05
C PRO A 95 7.78 4.54 -15.11
N CYS A 96 7.34 4.78 -13.87
CA CYS A 96 8.13 5.48 -12.85
C CYS A 96 9.13 4.55 -12.14
N LEU A 97 9.04 3.23 -12.33
CA LEU A 97 9.84 2.24 -11.62
C LEU A 97 11.35 2.44 -11.83
N SER A 98 11.79 2.71 -13.07
CA SER A 98 13.20 2.94 -13.36
C SER A 98 13.78 4.10 -12.54
N LYS A 99 13.06 5.21 -12.50
CA LYS A 99 13.45 6.38 -11.69
C LYS A 99 13.40 6.09 -10.20
N LEU A 100 12.44 5.28 -9.75
CA LEU A 100 12.31 4.90 -8.34
C LEU A 100 13.46 3.99 -7.88
N LEU A 101 13.96 3.09 -8.74
CA LEU A 101 15.12 2.24 -8.45
C LEU A 101 16.46 2.99 -8.41
N GLU A 102 16.54 4.15 -9.07
CA GLU A 102 17.72 5.02 -9.02
C GLU A 102 17.79 5.85 -7.73
N LEU A 103 16.66 6.00 -7.03
CA LEU A 103 16.62 6.73 -5.76
C LEU A 103 17.29 5.90 -4.65
N PRO A 104 17.97 6.54 -3.69
CA PRO A 104 18.55 5.86 -2.53
C PRO A 104 17.42 5.46 -1.56
N ILE A 105 16.69 4.39 -1.91
CA ILE A 105 15.71 3.76 -1.05
C ILE A 105 16.47 2.78 -0.14
N GLU A 106 17.37 3.30 0.70
CA GLU A 106 18.11 2.47 1.65
C GLU A 106 17.21 2.06 2.82
N GLU A 107 17.19 0.76 3.11
CA GLU A 107 16.81 0.23 4.41
C GLU A 107 17.95 0.44 5.40
N VAL A 108 18.00 1.61 6.03
CA VAL A 108 18.62 1.75 7.37
C VAL A 108 17.76 1.02 8.40
#